data_AF-A0A7W1PPN9-F1
#
_entry.id   AF-A0A7W1PPN9-F1
#
_cell.length_a   1.000
_cell.length_b   1.000
_cell.length_c   1.000
_cell.angle_alpha   90.00
_cell.angle_beta   90.00
_cell.angle_gamma   90.00
#
_symmetry.space_group_name_H-M   'P 1'
#
loop_
_entity.id
_entity.type
_entity.pdbx_description
1 polymer ?
#
loop_
_entity_poly.entity_id
_entity_poly.type
_entity_poly.pdbx_seq_one_letter_code
_entity_poly.pdbx_strand_id
1 'polypeptide(L)'
;MAFAALLAACGFDPAGSQAWEPPAVYQEWWAKTEACSGLSGDFERVEWLIVPGPSFRCSSGDCVGHWDPGHKIFVASDWAAHEMVVRHEMLHDLMRRSGHPSPPFGHGCPLTWETWHPAQQSSPTPTVKLLD
;
A
#
# COMPACT_ATOMS: atom_id res chain seq x y z
N MET A 1 -36.72 -11.61 -19.34
CA MET A 1 -35.55 -11.91 -18.48
C MET A 1 -34.36 -11.19 -19.08
N ALA A 2 -33.93 -10.08 -18.49
CA ALA A 2 -32.79 -9.33 -18.98
C ALA A 2 -31.51 -9.96 -18.40
N PHE A 3 -30.64 -10.48 -19.27
CA PHE A 3 -29.30 -10.87 -18.90
C PHE A 3 -28.48 -9.59 -18.67
N ALA A 4 -28.14 -9.32 -17.40
CA ALA A 4 -27.15 -8.32 -17.07
C ALA A 4 -25.77 -8.87 -17.47
N ALA A 5 -25.15 -8.28 -18.48
CA ALA A 5 -23.76 -8.52 -18.83
C ALA A 5 -22.89 -7.93 -17.71
N LEU A 6 -22.24 -8.79 -16.92
CA LEU A 6 -21.18 -8.39 -16.01
C LEU A 6 -19.98 -7.96 -16.85
N LEU A 7 -19.76 -6.65 -16.95
CA LEU A 7 -18.50 -6.09 -17.43
C LEU A 7 -17.41 -6.57 -16.46
N ALA A 8 -16.54 -7.47 -16.92
CA ALA A 8 -15.30 -7.77 -16.21
C ALA A 8 -14.52 -6.45 -16.10
N ALA A 9 -14.30 -5.96 -14.88
CA ALA A 9 -13.45 -4.81 -14.68
C ALA A 9 -12.04 -5.16 -15.16
N CYS A 10 -11.55 -4.49 -16.19
CA CYS A 10 -10.12 -4.48 -16.49
C CYS A 10 -9.44 -3.71 -15.36
N GLY A 11 -8.94 -4.42 -14.35
CA GLY A 11 -8.28 -3.82 -13.19
C GLY A 11 -7.56 -4.87 -12.37
N PHE A 12 -6.58 -4.44 -11.57
CA PHE A 12 -5.98 -5.30 -10.57
C PHE A 12 -7.01 -5.58 -9.46
N ASP A 13 -7.40 -6.84 -9.30
CA ASP A 13 -8.38 -7.28 -8.30
C ASP A 13 -7.92 -8.61 -7.69
N PRO A 14 -7.09 -8.57 -6.63
CA PRO A 14 -6.62 -9.78 -5.97
C PRO A 14 -7.79 -10.54 -5.33
N ALA A 15 -7.76 -11.87 -5.42
CA ALA A 15 -8.86 -12.71 -4.96
C ALA A 15 -9.20 -12.48 -3.48
N GLY A 16 -10.47 -12.20 -3.20
CA GLY A 16 -10.96 -11.97 -1.84
C GLY A 16 -10.72 -10.56 -1.30
N SER A 17 -10.26 -9.63 -2.15
CA SER A 17 -10.20 -8.20 -1.83
C SER A 17 -11.58 -7.71 -1.37
N GLN A 18 -11.58 -6.87 -0.34
CA GLN A 18 -12.79 -6.28 0.22
C GLN A 18 -12.55 -4.81 0.53
N ALA A 19 -13.54 -3.96 0.26
CA ALA A 19 -13.53 -2.58 0.72
C ALA A 19 -13.36 -2.55 2.25
N TRP A 20 -12.50 -1.66 2.71
CA TRP A 20 -12.10 -1.62 4.10
C TRP A 20 -11.98 -0.18 4.59
N GLU A 21 -12.42 0.06 5.82
CA GLU A 21 -12.22 1.34 6.48
C GLU A 21 -10.87 1.31 7.23
N PRO A 22 -9.88 2.12 6.85
CA PRO A 22 -8.59 2.12 7.52
C PRO A 22 -8.71 2.64 8.97
N PRO A 23 -7.92 2.12 9.93
CA PRO A 23 -7.89 2.65 11.28
C PRO A 23 -7.39 4.09 11.30
N ALA A 24 -7.84 4.88 12.28
CA ALA A 24 -7.49 6.30 12.39
C ALA A 24 -5.97 6.60 12.37
N VAL A 25 -5.12 5.66 12.82
CA VAL A 25 -3.66 5.78 12.77
C VAL A 25 -3.13 5.98 11.34
N TYR A 26 -3.85 5.55 10.31
CA TYR A 26 -3.47 5.77 8.93
C TYR A 26 -3.44 7.25 8.55
N GLN A 27 -4.27 8.10 9.15
CA GLN A 27 -4.19 9.55 8.93
C GLN A 27 -2.90 10.15 9.50
N GLU A 28 -2.45 9.66 10.66
CA GLU A 28 -1.15 10.04 11.22
C GLU A 28 0.00 9.57 10.32
N TRP A 29 -0.09 8.35 9.81
CA TRP A 29 0.89 7.78 8.89
C TRP A 29 0.91 8.49 7.53
N TRP A 30 -0.24 8.94 7.05
CA TRP A 30 -0.35 9.80 5.86
C TRP A 30 0.41 11.11 6.07
N ALA A 31 0.13 11.82 7.16
CA ALA A 31 0.81 13.07 7.50
C ALA A 31 2.34 12.90 7.65
N LYS A 32 2.80 11.80 8.26
CA LYS A 32 4.24 11.48 8.32
C LYS A 32 4.85 11.24 6.93
N THR A 33 4.07 10.66 6.02
CA THR A 33 4.51 10.34 4.66
C THR A 33 4.57 11.60 3.79
N GLU A 34 3.61 12.51 3.92
CA GLU A 34 3.68 13.86 3.35
C GLU A 34 4.91 14.62 3.88
N ALA A 35 5.12 14.60 5.20
CA ALA A 35 6.22 15.31 5.83
C ALA A 35 7.61 14.82 5.37
N CYS A 36 7.83 13.51 5.22
CA CYS A 36 9.12 12.98 4.78
C CYS A 36 9.35 13.11 3.26
N SER A 37 8.28 13.09 2.46
CA SER A 37 8.38 13.12 1.00
C SER A 37 8.41 14.54 0.45
N GLY A 38 7.88 15.51 1.20
CA GLY A 38 7.62 16.86 0.71
C GLY A 38 6.45 16.93 -0.28
N LEU A 39 5.70 15.84 -0.43
CA LEU A 39 4.49 15.76 -1.26
C LEU A 39 3.25 15.96 -0.39
N SER A 40 2.13 16.31 -1.03
CA SER A 40 0.83 16.44 -0.36
C SER A 40 -0.27 15.81 -1.19
N GLY A 41 -1.30 15.32 -0.51
CA GLY A 41 -2.45 14.69 -1.14
C GLY A 41 -3.68 14.76 -0.26
N ASP A 42 -4.72 14.07 -0.71
CA ASP A 42 -6.00 13.95 -0.04
C ASP A 42 -6.13 12.50 0.39
N PHE A 43 -6.13 12.26 1.69
CA PHE A 43 -6.26 10.92 2.25
C PHE A 43 -7.61 10.29 1.88
N GLU A 44 -8.68 11.10 1.82
CA GLU A 44 -10.05 10.64 1.61
C GLU A 44 -10.32 10.21 0.16
N ARG A 45 -9.41 10.53 -0.78
CA ARG A 45 -9.51 10.05 -2.17
C ARG A 45 -9.13 8.58 -2.31
N VAL A 46 -8.42 8.02 -1.33
CA VAL A 46 -7.84 6.68 -1.41
C VAL A 46 -8.92 5.64 -1.14
N GLU A 47 -9.12 4.73 -2.08
CA GLU A 47 -9.94 3.54 -1.90
C GLU A 47 -9.09 2.46 -1.23
N TRP A 48 -9.42 2.11 0.01
CA TRP A 48 -8.70 1.10 0.78
C TRP A 48 -9.34 -0.27 0.62
N LEU A 49 -8.52 -1.25 0.25
CA LEU A 49 -8.91 -2.65 0.16
C LEU A 49 -8.03 -3.51 1.05
N ILE A 50 -8.67 -4.45 1.76
CA ILE A 50 -7.98 -5.48 2.53
C ILE A 50 -8.07 -6.82 1.80
N VAL A 51 -6.96 -7.55 1.76
CA VAL A 51 -6.88 -8.89 1.17
C VAL A 51 -6.56 -9.90 2.27
N PRO A 52 -7.41 -10.93 2.49
CA PRO A 52 -7.18 -11.91 3.55
C PRO A 52 -5.87 -12.69 3.37
N GLY A 53 -5.08 -12.79 4.45
CA GLY A 53 -3.88 -13.62 4.54
C GLY A 53 -2.57 -12.82 4.61
N PRO A 54 -1.42 -13.53 4.51
CA PRO A 54 -0.09 -12.94 4.69
C PRO A 54 0.44 -12.23 3.44
N SER A 55 -0.12 -12.50 2.26
CA SER A 55 0.26 -11.93 0.98
C SER A 55 -0.82 -12.19 -0.08
N PHE A 56 -0.71 -11.54 -1.24
CA PHE A 56 -1.54 -11.79 -2.42
C PHE A 56 -0.72 -11.71 -3.70
N ARG A 57 -1.25 -12.25 -4.81
CA ARG A 57 -0.56 -12.23 -6.11
C ARG A 57 -0.66 -10.85 -6.76
N CYS A 58 0.47 -10.35 -7.23
CA CYS A 58 0.65 -9.09 -7.96
C CYS A 58 1.58 -9.33 -9.16
N SER A 59 1.83 -8.30 -9.99
CA SER A 59 2.70 -8.44 -11.17
C SER A 59 4.17 -8.73 -10.82
N SER A 60 4.63 -8.31 -9.64
CA SER A 60 6.00 -8.52 -9.17
C SER A 60 6.20 -9.87 -8.46
N GLY A 61 5.13 -10.56 -8.07
CA GLY A 61 5.18 -11.84 -7.36
C GLY A 61 4.14 -11.94 -6.25
N ASP A 62 4.59 -12.27 -5.04
CA ASP A 62 3.78 -12.21 -3.82
C ASP A 62 4.00 -10.84 -3.15
N CYS A 63 2.93 -10.07 -3.02
CA CYS A 63 2.90 -8.73 -2.44
C CYS A 63 2.18 -8.71 -1.09
N VAL A 64 2.54 -7.73 -0.25
CA VAL A 64 1.85 -7.43 1.03
C VAL A 64 1.11 -6.09 1.00
N GLY A 65 1.49 -5.23 0.06
CA GLY A 65 0.85 -3.96 -0.28
C GLY A 65 0.88 -3.79 -1.80
N HIS A 66 -0.08 -3.07 -2.36
CA HIS A 66 -0.07 -2.66 -3.76
C HIS A 66 -0.86 -1.35 -3.92
N TRP A 67 -0.28 -0.39 -4.63
CA TRP A 67 -0.96 0.79 -5.12
C TRP A 67 -1.29 0.66 -6.62
N ASP A 68 -2.55 0.93 -6.96
CA ASP A 68 -3.04 1.06 -8.34
C ASP A 68 -3.22 2.55 -8.69
N PRO A 69 -2.82 3.01 -9.91
CA PRO A 69 -3.08 4.35 -10.44
C PRO A 69 -4.45 4.98 -10.17
N GLY A 70 -5.50 4.18 -9.97
CA GLY A 70 -6.84 4.64 -9.60
C GLY A 70 -7.03 5.11 -8.15
N HIS A 71 -5.96 5.42 -7.40
CA HIS A 71 -5.99 5.73 -5.96
C HIS A 71 -6.48 4.56 -5.10
N LYS A 72 -6.21 3.32 -5.53
CA LYS A 72 -6.55 2.13 -4.74
C LYS A 72 -5.31 1.62 -4.03
N ILE A 73 -5.44 1.34 -2.74
CA ILE A 73 -4.39 0.69 -1.95
C ILE A 73 -4.92 -0.62 -1.40
N PHE A 74 -4.25 -1.71 -1.79
CA PHE A 74 -4.50 -3.06 -1.31
C PHE A 74 -3.48 -3.40 -0.22
N VAL A 75 -3.94 -3.92 0.90
CA VAL A 75 -3.06 -4.38 1.99
C VAL A 75 -3.43 -5.79 2.41
N ALA A 76 -2.44 -6.66 2.58
CA ALA A 76 -2.65 -8.00 3.13
C ALA A 76 -3.01 -7.89 4.61
N SER A 77 -4.00 -8.65 5.08
CA SER A 77 -4.57 -8.50 6.43
C SER A 77 -3.53 -8.57 7.54
N ASP A 78 -2.51 -9.41 7.38
CA ASP A 78 -1.46 -9.62 8.39
C ASP A 78 -0.50 -8.41 8.50
N TRP A 79 -0.55 -7.49 7.53
CA TRP A 79 0.31 -6.31 7.42
C TRP A 79 -0.41 -4.97 7.64
N ALA A 80 -1.73 -5.00 7.87
CA ALA A 80 -2.53 -3.79 8.09
C ALA A 80 -2.09 -2.95 9.30
N ALA A 81 -1.37 -3.54 10.26
CA ALA A 81 -0.80 -2.84 11.41
C ALA A 81 0.68 -2.47 11.24
N HIS A 82 1.31 -2.77 10.10
CA HIS A 82 2.73 -2.55 9.89
C HIS A 82 3.00 -1.19 9.22
N GLU A 83 3.42 -0.20 10.02
CA GLU A 83 3.55 1.21 9.59
C GLU A 83 4.32 1.38 8.28
N MET A 84 5.45 0.69 8.12
CA MET A 84 6.26 0.83 6.90
C MET A 84 5.52 0.39 5.63
N VAL A 85 4.83 -0.76 5.67
CA VAL A 85 4.12 -1.32 4.50
C VAL A 85 3.02 -0.36 4.06
N VAL A 86 2.23 0.13 5.01
CA VAL A 86 1.12 1.02 4.69
C VAL A 86 1.63 2.34 4.15
N ARG A 87 2.65 2.92 4.78
CA ARG A 87 3.24 4.19 4.34
C ARG A 87 3.95 4.07 2.99
N HIS A 88 4.49 2.89 2.66
CA HIS A 88 5.05 2.61 1.34
C HIS A 88 4.01 2.81 0.24
N GLU A 89 2.82 2.21 0.38
CA GLU A 89 1.73 2.37 -0.59
C GLU A 89 1.17 3.80 -0.60
N MET A 90 1.09 4.47 0.55
CA MET A 90 0.73 5.89 0.62
C MET A 90 1.71 6.75 -0.18
N LEU A 91 3.01 6.45 -0.13
CA LEU A 91 4.01 7.19 -0.87
C LEU A 91 3.85 6.99 -2.39
N HIS A 92 3.52 5.78 -2.84
CA HIS A 92 3.12 5.56 -4.23
C HIS A 92 1.93 6.42 -4.64
N ASP A 93 0.90 6.53 -3.78
CA ASP A 93 -0.26 7.37 -4.05
C ASP A 93 0.08 8.87 -4.14
N LEU A 94 0.92 9.36 -3.21
CA LEU A 94 1.38 10.76 -3.23
C LEU A 94 2.20 11.08 -4.48
N MET A 95 3.08 10.17 -4.91
CA MET A 95 3.87 10.35 -6.13
C MET A 95 3.07 10.13 -7.42
N ARG A 96 1.96 9.39 -7.33
CA ARG A 96 1.13 8.94 -8.46
C ARG A 96 1.90 8.14 -9.51
N ARG A 97 2.79 7.26 -9.06
CA ARG A 97 3.57 6.38 -9.94
C ARG A 97 4.10 5.15 -9.19
N SER A 98 4.26 4.07 -9.93
CA SER A 98 4.97 2.87 -9.49
C SER A 98 6.49 3.08 -9.45
N GLY A 99 7.16 2.13 -8.78
CA GLY A 99 8.62 2.07 -8.62
C GLY A 99 9.16 2.98 -7.51
N HIS A 100 10.41 2.74 -7.12
CA HIS A 100 11.03 3.40 -5.96
C HIS A 100 12.10 4.44 -6.34
N PRO A 101 11.75 5.60 -6.95
CA PRO A 101 12.74 6.64 -7.17
C PRO A 101 13.29 7.15 -5.82
N SER A 102 14.60 7.38 -5.76
CA SER A 102 15.28 7.95 -4.60
C SER A 102 15.92 9.28 -4.97
N PRO A 103 15.43 10.43 -4.42
CA PRO A 103 14.24 10.60 -3.57
C PRO A 103 12.90 10.36 -4.31
N PRO A 104 11.77 10.15 -3.59
CA PRO A 104 11.63 10.24 -2.13
C PRO A 104 11.85 8.93 -1.37
N PHE A 105 11.90 7.76 -2.01
CA PHE A 105 12.21 6.52 -1.30
C PHE A 105 13.66 6.50 -0.82
N GLY A 106 13.90 5.86 0.32
CA GLY A 106 15.21 5.79 0.97
C GLY A 106 15.67 7.16 1.46
N HIS A 107 16.25 7.97 0.57
CA HIS A 107 16.60 9.36 0.87
C HIS A 107 15.34 10.25 0.88
N GLY A 108 14.95 10.73 2.06
CA GLY A 108 13.71 11.47 2.32
C GLY A 108 12.75 10.65 3.18
N CYS A 109 12.16 9.60 2.60
CA CYS A 109 11.30 8.64 3.28
C CYS A 109 11.95 7.24 3.33
N PRO A 110 12.39 6.75 4.51
CA PRO A 110 12.98 5.42 4.66
C PRO A 110 11.91 4.30 4.67
N LEU A 111 11.12 4.22 3.60
CA LEU A 111 9.95 3.34 3.46
C LEU A 111 10.25 2.14 2.55
N THR A 112 11.43 1.53 2.70
CA THR A 112 11.76 0.24 2.08
C THR A 112 12.32 -0.70 3.15
N TRP A 113 12.37 -2.00 2.90
CA TRP A 113 12.94 -2.96 3.86
C TRP A 113 14.40 -2.66 4.22
N GLU A 114 15.16 -2.14 3.27
CA GLU A 114 16.59 -1.82 3.43
C GLU A 114 16.80 -0.55 4.26
N THR A 115 15.85 0.38 4.20
CA THR A 115 16.00 1.73 4.77
C THR A 115 15.17 1.92 6.04
N TRP A 116 14.16 1.09 6.25
CA TRP A 116 13.33 1.14 7.44
C TRP A 116 14.08 0.64 8.66
N HIS A 117 14.30 1.56 9.60
CA HIS A 117 14.84 1.25 10.92
C HIS A 117 13.75 1.54 11.95
N PRO A 118 12.98 0.52 12.36
CA PRO A 118 11.99 0.73 13.40
C PRO A 118 12.75 1.03 14.68
N ALA A 119 12.62 2.24 15.21
CA ALA A 119 13.15 2.51 16.54
C ALA A 119 12.55 1.56 17.60
N GLN A 120 11.38 0.95 17.35
CA GLN A 120 10.61 0.16 18.33
C GLN A 120 9.56 -0.83 17.75
N GLN A 121 9.84 -1.61 16.69
CA GLN A 121 8.88 -2.64 16.22
C GLN A 121 9.58 -3.97 15.93
N SER A 122 9.35 -4.95 16.82
CA SER A 122 9.79 -6.33 16.70
C SER A 122 8.89 -7.08 15.71
N SER A 123 9.22 -7.07 14.43
CA SER A 123 8.68 -8.03 13.45
C SER A 123 9.84 -8.68 12.71
N PRO A 124 9.79 -10.01 12.47
CA PRO A 124 10.82 -10.68 11.69
C PRO A 124 10.82 -10.12 10.26
N THR A 125 12.01 -9.93 9.68
CA THR A 125 12.17 -9.63 8.26
C THR A 125 11.39 -10.67 7.45
N PRO A 126 10.34 -10.28 6.70
CA PRO A 126 9.56 -11.26 5.98
C PRO A 126 10.38 -11.93 4.88
N THR A 127 10.08 -13.19 4.62
CA THR A 127 10.52 -13.90 3.39
C THR A 127 9.79 -13.34 2.14
N VAL A 128 8.76 -12.51 2.34
CA VAL A 128 8.06 -11.78 1.29
C VAL A 128 8.93 -10.59 0.86
N LYS A 129 9.46 -10.67 -0.37
CA LYS A 129 10.50 -9.76 -0.87
C LYS A 129 9.96 -8.44 -1.44
N LEU A 130 8.66 -8.30 -1.66
CA LEU A 130 8.16 -7.28 -2.57
C LEU A 130 7.03 -6.47 -1.93
N LEU A 131 7.43 -5.27 -1.50
CA LEU A 131 6.61 -4.07 -1.66
C LEU A 131 6.88 -3.61 -3.08
N ASP A 132 5.85 -3.44 -3.90
CA ASP A 132 5.99 -3.24 -5.35
C ASP A 132 6.89 -2.08 -5.76
#